data_AF-A0A3B0ZKT9-F1
#
_entry.id   AF-A0A3B0ZKT9-F1
#
_cell.length_a   1.000
_cell.length_b   1.000
_cell.length_c   1.000
_cell.angle_alpha   90.00
_cell.angle_beta   90.00
_cell.angle_gamma   90.00
#
_symmetry.space_group_name_H-M   'P 1'
#
loop_
_entity.id
_entity.type
_entity.pdbx_description
1 polymer ?
#
loop_
_entity_poly.entity_id
_entity_poly.type
_entity_poly.pdbx_seq_one_letter_code
_entity_poly.pdbx_strand_id
1 'polypeptide(L)'
;MLKFTNKMILQKMFLLILPMIVAFGVNAHEKPPKEFVHGIEIKLHGQSYYFAGPPDGENGATDVPGHEWLRVGKHRLIGKHYNTGPFGAPNFWSSDAGDGALLYIMDAVIDRWTEKKALQYYMKGFAHYHMLINTKTGERHPNRVVWFKHVAVKDFTFDGAGPLAFGGIEAYSVTAGVDYKMTPNWDTPYNPNPVQ
;
A
#
# COMPACT_ATOMS: atom_id res chain seq x y z
N MET A 1 -50.24 45.96 63.22
CA MET A 1 -49.00 46.45 63.85
C MET A 1 -48.06 45.25 64.01
N LEU A 2 -47.13 45.04 63.07
CA LEU A 2 -45.78 44.46 63.27
C LEU A 2 -45.11 44.38 61.89
N LYS A 3 -44.05 45.18 61.72
CA LYS A 3 -43.07 45.05 60.63
C LYS A 3 -42.10 43.92 61.02
N PHE A 4 -41.70 43.05 60.09
CA PHE A 4 -40.33 42.51 60.08
C PHE A 4 -39.87 42.15 58.66
N THR A 5 -38.67 42.63 58.40
CA THR A 5 -37.82 42.72 57.20
C THR A 5 -37.04 41.45 56.88
N ASN A 6 -36.56 41.40 55.61
CA ASN A 6 -35.31 40.75 55.14
C ASN A 6 -35.31 39.21 55.14
N LYS A 7 -34.69 38.50 54.19
CA LYS A 7 -33.45 38.76 53.47
C LYS A 7 -33.40 37.80 52.27
N MET A 8 -33.01 38.31 51.10
CA MET A 8 -32.55 37.51 49.96
C MET A 8 -31.49 36.50 50.41
N ILE A 9 -31.70 35.21 50.10
CA ILE A 9 -30.62 34.22 50.05
C ILE A 9 -30.50 33.78 48.59
N LEU A 10 -29.60 34.46 47.89
CA LEU A 10 -29.14 34.13 46.55
C LEU A 10 -28.31 32.85 46.65
N GLN A 11 -28.92 31.71 46.32
CA GLN A 11 -28.25 30.42 46.31
C GLN A 11 -27.30 30.38 45.11
N LYS A 12 -25.99 30.50 45.39
CA LYS A 12 -24.92 30.48 44.40
C LYS A 12 -24.87 29.11 43.70
N MET A 13 -25.38 29.03 42.47
CA MET A 13 -25.05 27.94 41.55
C MET A 13 -23.57 28.06 41.17
N PHE A 14 -22.74 27.20 41.75
CA PHE A 14 -21.38 26.98 41.29
C PHE A 14 -21.45 26.16 39.98
N LEU A 15 -21.41 26.85 38.84
CA LEU A 15 -21.18 26.22 37.54
C LEU A 15 -19.70 25.83 37.49
N LEU A 16 -19.39 24.54 37.70
CA LEU A 16 -18.06 24.00 37.44
C LEU A 16 -17.87 23.91 35.92
N ILE A 17 -17.27 24.94 35.32
CA ILE A 17 -16.79 24.89 33.93
C ILE A 17 -15.50 24.09 33.96
N LEU A 18 -15.59 22.79 33.62
CA LEU A 18 -14.43 21.94 33.39
C LEU A 18 -13.79 22.38 32.06
N PRO A 19 -12.51 22.81 32.03
CA PRO A 19 -11.83 23.04 30.76
C PRO A 19 -11.62 21.67 30.10
N MET A 20 -12.43 21.37 29.09
CA MET A 20 -12.19 20.26 28.19
C MET A 20 -10.96 20.64 27.36
N ILE A 21 -9.77 20.27 27.85
CA ILE A 21 -8.52 20.38 27.11
C ILE A 21 -8.64 19.40 25.94
N VAL A 22 -9.11 19.89 24.79
CA VAL A 22 -8.98 19.19 23.52
C VAL A 22 -7.51 19.23 23.18
N ALA A 23 -6.79 18.19 23.58
CA ALA A 23 -5.44 17.94 23.10
C ALA A 23 -5.55 17.64 21.60
N PHE A 24 -5.41 18.69 20.78
CA PHE A 24 -5.11 18.52 19.37
C PHE A 24 -3.72 17.89 19.29
N GLY A 25 -3.71 16.56 19.26
CA GLY A 25 -2.51 15.80 18.91
C GLY A 25 -2.01 16.34 17.58
N VAL A 26 -0.88 17.04 17.62
CA VAL A 26 -0.16 17.45 16.42
C VAL A 26 0.21 16.14 15.73
N ASN A 27 -0.53 15.79 14.68
CA ASN A 27 -0.16 14.70 13.80
C ASN A 27 1.17 15.10 13.18
N ALA A 28 2.27 14.60 13.76
CA ALA A 28 3.58 14.69 13.17
C ALA A 28 3.46 14.09 11.77
N HIS A 29 3.49 14.94 10.75
CA HIS A 29 3.60 14.50 9.36
C HIS A 29 4.97 13.83 9.24
N GLU A 30 5.02 12.51 9.45
CA GLU A 30 6.21 11.72 9.20
C GLU A 30 6.70 12.01 7.79
N LYS A 31 7.97 12.43 7.70
CA LYS A 31 8.61 12.65 6.42
C LYS A 31 8.74 11.30 5.72
N PRO A 32 8.39 11.19 4.42
CA PRO A 32 8.56 9.95 3.70
C PRO A 32 10.03 9.51 3.71
N PRO A 33 10.31 8.20 3.66
CA PRO A 33 11.67 7.70 3.54
C PRO A 33 12.30 8.28 2.28
N LYS A 34 13.57 8.68 2.40
CA LYS A 34 14.36 9.22 1.27
C LYS A 34 15.10 8.13 0.49
N GLU A 35 15.02 6.90 0.97
CA GLU A 35 15.72 5.73 0.46
C GLU A 35 14.71 4.68 0.04
N PHE A 36 15.17 3.73 -0.78
CA PHE A 36 14.39 2.56 -1.14
C PHE A 36 14.30 1.65 0.09
N VAL A 37 13.08 1.22 0.42
CA VAL A 37 12.80 0.35 1.57
C VAL A 37 11.96 -0.84 1.14
N HIS A 38 12.25 -1.99 1.71
CA HIS A 38 11.44 -3.19 1.56
C HIS A 38 10.21 -3.14 2.50
N GLY A 39 9.06 -3.68 2.08
CA GLY A 39 7.88 -3.78 2.94
C GLY A 39 7.30 -2.44 3.38
N ILE A 40 7.07 -1.53 2.42
CA ILE A 40 6.68 -0.15 2.72
C ILE A 40 5.31 -0.02 3.41
N GLU A 41 5.26 0.75 4.50
CA GLU A 41 4.02 1.16 5.15
C GLU A 41 3.48 2.47 4.56
N ILE A 42 2.20 2.46 4.16
CA ILE A 42 1.49 3.62 3.64
C ILE A 42 0.46 4.11 4.66
N LYS A 43 0.61 5.37 5.08
CA LYS A 43 -0.40 6.08 5.87
C LYS A 43 -1.49 6.68 4.98
N LEU A 44 -2.73 6.21 5.14
CA LEU A 44 -3.94 6.73 4.50
C LEU A 44 -4.99 7.03 5.59
N HIS A 45 -5.46 8.27 5.66
CA HIS A 45 -6.51 8.69 6.59
C HIS A 45 -6.22 8.34 8.07
N GLY A 46 -4.94 8.38 8.48
CA GLY A 46 -4.51 8.04 9.84
C GLY A 46 -4.39 6.54 10.13
N GLN A 47 -4.62 5.69 9.12
CA GLN A 47 -4.44 4.24 9.20
C GLN A 47 -3.24 3.80 8.36
N SER A 48 -2.58 2.74 8.81
CA SER A 48 -1.36 2.20 8.21
C SER A 48 -1.67 0.95 7.40
N TYR A 49 -1.19 0.91 6.17
CA TYR A 49 -1.41 -0.17 5.22
C TYR A 49 -0.12 -0.68 4.60
N TYR A 50 -0.06 -1.96 4.26
CA TYR A 50 1.00 -2.54 3.43
C TYR A 50 0.45 -3.06 2.11
N PHE A 51 1.32 -3.39 1.15
CA PHE A 51 0.93 -4.02 -0.11
C PHE A 51 0.73 -5.52 0.09
N ALA A 52 -0.42 -6.05 -0.30
CA ALA A 52 -0.66 -7.49 -0.21
C ALA A 52 0.43 -8.27 -0.98
N GLY A 53 1.06 -9.21 -0.28
CA GLY A 53 2.15 -10.04 -0.76
C GLY A 53 2.48 -11.15 0.26
N PRO A 54 3.26 -12.16 -0.13
CA PRO A 54 3.77 -13.14 0.82
C PRO A 54 4.69 -12.45 1.85
N PRO A 55 4.86 -13.01 3.06
CA PRO A 55 5.88 -12.53 3.98
C PRO A 55 7.26 -12.87 3.43
N ASP A 56 8.10 -11.86 3.23
CA ASP A 56 9.39 -12.00 2.55
C ASP A 56 10.53 -11.15 3.15
N GLY A 57 10.23 -10.27 4.12
CA GLY A 57 11.19 -9.43 4.82
C GLY A 57 11.42 -9.76 6.31
N GLU A 58 12.29 -8.97 6.95
CA GLU A 58 12.55 -9.06 8.40
C GLU A 58 11.24 -8.95 9.21
N ASN A 59 11.13 -9.76 10.27
CA ASN A 59 9.94 -9.83 11.13
C ASN A 59 8.63 -10.16 10.41
N GLY A 60 8.69 -10.77 9.21
CA GLY A 60 7.51 -11.12 8.44
C GLY A 60 6.86 -9.92 7.75
N ALA A 61 7.64 -8.86 7.46
CA ALA A 61 7.21 -7.81 6.56
C ALA A 61 6.71 -8.45 5.25
N THR A 62 5.57 -7.97 4.78
CA THR A 62 4.88 -8.52 3.61
C THR A 62 5.06 -7.59 2.43
N ASP A 63 5.68 -8.11 1.39
CA ASP A 63 5.81 -7.50 0.08
C ASP A 63 5.92 -8.60 -0.98
N VAL A 64 6.02 -8.22 -2.26
CA VAL A 64 6.43 -9.20 -3.26
C VAL A 64 7.95 -9.35 -3.22
N PRO A 65 8.48 -10.59 -3.28
CA PRO A 65 9.91 -10.84 -3.21
C PRO A 65 10.73 -10.03 -4.20
N GLY A 66 11.81 -9.44 -3.68
CA GLY A 66 12.73 -8.61 -4.45
C GLY A 66 12.22 -7.19 -4.68
N HIS A 67 11.13 -6.76 -4.04
CA HIS A 67 10.67 -5.37 -4.14
C HIS A 67 11.36 -4.45 -3.15
N GLU A 68 11.73 -3.27 -3.64
CA GLU A 68 12.07 -2.11 -2.83
C GLU A 68 11.31 -0.87 -3.31
N TRP A 69 10.90 0.00 -2.40
CA TRP A 69 10.02 1.13 -2.68
C TRP A 69 10.58 2.46 -2.20
N LEU A 70 10.45 3.48 -3.02
CA LEU A 70 10.69 4.87 -2.68
C LEU A 70 9.41 5.67 -2.83
N ARG A 71 8.97 6.33 -1.76
CA ARG A 71 7.80 7.22 -1.82
C ARG A 71 8.19 8.59 -2.37
N VAL A 72 7.73 8.87 -3.60
CA VAL A 72 8.04 10.13 -4.31
C VAL A 72 6.90 11.15 -4.26
N GLY A 73 5.75 10.80 -3.67
CA GLY A 73 4.64 11.71 -3.47
C GLY A 73 3.59 11.15 -2.51
N LYS A 74 2.51 11.92 -2.31
CA LYS A 74 1.42 11.51 -1.41
C LYS A 74 0.80 10.18 -1.79
N HIS A 75 0.65 9.93 -3.09
CA HIS A 75 -0.02 8.76 -3.67
C HIS A 75 0.81 8.09 -4.77
N ARG A 76 2.12 8.34 -4.81
CA ARG A 76 3.00 7.80 -5.85
C ARG A 76 4.28 7.26 -5.25
N LEU A 77 4.70 6.11 -5.75
CA LEU A 77 5.95 5.45 -5.39
C LEU A 77 6.69 5.00 -6.65
N ILE A 78 8.00 4.87 -6.52
CA ILE A 78 8.84 4.17 -7.48
C ILE A 78 9.29 2.88 -6.83
N GLY A 79 9.14 1.77 -7.53
CA GLY A 79 9.60 0.47 -7.10
C GLY A 79 10.79 -0.03 -7.91
N LYS A 80 11.58 -0.90 -7.32
CA LYS A 80 12.55 -1.74 -8.02
C LYS A 80 12.20 -3.19 -7.73
N HIS A 81 12.29 -4.04 -8.75
CA HIS A 81 12.06 -5.47 -8.62
C HIS A 81 13.31 -6.22 -9.06
N TYR A 82 13.96 -6.85 -8.09
CA TYR A 82 15.19 -7.61 -8.27
C TYR A 82 14.92 -9.10 -8.46
N ASN A 83 15.83 -9.80 -9.14
CA ASN A 83 15.80 -11.25 -9.32
C ASN A 83 16.22 -12.02 -8.05
N THR A 84 15.51 -11.76 -6.95
CA THR A 84 15.76 -12.38 -5.65
C THR A 84 14.41 -12.68 -5.01
N GLY A 85 14.32 -13.85 -4.39
CA GLY A 85 13.11 -14.40 -3.79
C GLY A 85 13.00 -14.14 -2.29
N PRO A 86 11.98 -14.72 -1.65
CA PRO A 86 11.78 -14.59 -0.21
C PRO A 86 13.04 -14.99 0.56
N PHE A 87 13.38 -14.23 1.60
CA PHE A 87 14.53 -14.52 2.46
C PHE A 87 15.87 -14.67 1.71
N GLY A 88 16.02 -14.00 0.55
CA GLY A 88 17.25 -14.01 -0.23
C GLY A 88 17.42 -15.23 -1.15
N ALA A 89 16.34 -15.95 -1.47
CA ALA A 89 16.42 -17.08 -2.41
C ALA A 89 16.94 -16.61 -3.79
N PRO A 90 18.03 -17.18 -4.32
CA PRO A 90 18.65 -16.68 -5.53
C PRO A 90 17.88 -17.04 -6.80
N ASN A 91 17.97 -16.19 -7.83
CA ASN A 91 17.40 -16.42 -9.17
C ASN A 91 15.91 -16.80 -9.17
N PHE A 92 15.13 -16.17 -8.30
CA PHE A 92 13.77 -16.61 -8.01
C PHE A 92 12.77 -16.32 -9.13
N TRP A 93 12.94 -15.22 -9.87
CA TRP A 93 11.95 -14.76 -10.88
C TRP A 93 12.35 -15.15 -12.30
N SER A 94 13.64 -15.34 -12.52
CA SER A 94 14.25 -15.57 -13.83
C SER A 94 15.52 -16.39 -13.69
N SER A 95 15.60 -17.47 -14.44
CA SER A 95 16.73 -18.39 -14.50
C SER A 95 17.86 -17.91 -15.42
N ASP A 96 17.55 -16.99 -16.34
CA ASP A 96 18.50 -16.43 -17.31
C ASP A 96 19.00 -15.01 -16.93
N ALA A 97 18.47 -14.42 -15.86
CA ALA A 97 19.05 -13.28 -15.18
C ALA A 97 19.87 -13.73 -13.95
N GLY A 98 21.00 -13.06 -13.69
CA GLY A 98 21.74 -13.30 -12.44
C GLY A 98 20.95 -12.88 -11.20
N ASP A 99 21.29 -13.49 -10.05
CA ASP A 99 20.70 -13.15 -8.76
C ASP A 99 20.97 -11.68 -8.40
N GLY A 100 19.98 -11.03 -7.79
CA GLY A 100 20.04 -9.61 -7.47
C GLY A 100 20.03 -8.68 -8.69
N ALA A 101 19.89 -9.20 -9.91
CA ALA A 101 19.75 -8.35 -11.10
C ALA A 101 18.45 -7.55 -11.03
N LEU A 102 18.50 -6.26 -11.35
CA LEU A 102 17.29 -5.45 -11.54
C LEU A 102 16.54 -5.96 -12.77
N LEU A 103 15.29 -6.39 -12.57
CA LEU A 103 14.40 -6.86 -13.63
C LEU A 103 13.43 -5.75 -14.06
N TYR A 104 12.79 -5.10 -13.10
CA TYR A 104 11.81 -4.03 -13.36
C TYR A 104 12.11 -2.76 -12.57
N ILE A 105 11.81 -1.61 -13.18
CA ILE A 105 11.48 -0.37 -12.49
C ILE A 105 9.96 -0.22 -12.51
N MET A 106 9.38 0.13 -11.37
CA MET A 106 7.93 0.21 -11.21
C MET A 106 7.48 1.64 -10.95
N ASP A 107 6.37 2.04 -11.58
CA ASP A 107 5.59 3.19 -11.15
C ASP A 107 4.35 2.68 -10.42
N ALA A 108 4.14 3.17 -9.20
CA ALA A 108 3.06 2.75 -8.33
C ALA A 108 2.19 3.94 -7.97
N VAL A 109 0.88 3.83 -8.19
CA VAL A 109 -0.08 4.89 -7.90
C VAL A 109 -1.20 4.39 -7.03
N ILE A 110 -1.39 5.04 -5.87
CA ILE A 110 -2.46 4.71 -4.94
C ILE A 110 -3.70 5.52 -5.31
N ASP A 111 -4.74 4.84 -5.75
CA ASP A 111 -5.99 5.50 -6.14
C ASP A 111 -7.20 4.59 -5.88
N ARG A 112 -8.39 5.16 -6.03
CA ARG A 112 -9.64 4.41 -5.99
C ARG A 112 -9.73 3.47 -7.17
N TRP A 113 -10.24 2.27 -6.92
CA TRP A 113 -10.62 1.36 -7.98
C TRP A 113 -12.00 1.73 -8.51
N THR A 114 -12.10 2.01 -9.81
CA THR A 114 -13.35 2.10 -10.57
C THR A 114 -13.08 1.58 -11.98
N GLU A 115 -14.09 1.06 -12.67
CA GLU A 115 -13.95 0.58 -14.05
C GLU A 115 -13.35 1.64 -14.99
N LYS A 116 -13.84 2.89 -14.88
CA LYS A 116 -13.28 4.02 -15.64
C LYS A 116 -11.79 4.24 -15.35
N LYS A 117 -11.36 4.16 -14.10
CA LYS A 117 -9.95 4.34 -13.72
C LYS A 117 -9.11 3.15 -14.15
N ALA A 118 -9.61 1.94 -14.00
CA ALA A 118 -8.95 0.72 -14.47
C ALA A 118 -8.55 0.83 -15.93
N LEU A 119 -9.48 1.19 -16.82
CA LEU A 119 -9.19 1.42 -18.23
C LEU A 119 -8.18 2.56 -18.45
N GLN A 120 -8.34 3.68 -17.73
CA GLN A 120 -7.40 4.82 -17.83
C GLN A 120 -5.98 4.46 -17.39
N TYR A 121 -5.82 3.61 -16.39
CA TYR A 121 -4.55 3.13 -15.88
C TYR A 121 -3.93 2.12 -16.84
N TYR A 122 -4.72 1.16 -17.32
CA TYR A 122 -4.28 0.19 -18.32
C TYR A 122 -3.73 0.87 -19.57
N MET A 123 -4.44 1.87 -20.12
CA MET A 123 -3.98 2.68 -21.26
C MET A 123 -2.64 3.42 -21.02
N LYS A 124 -2.22 3.59 -19.76
CA LYS A 124 -0.94 4.21 -19.38
C LYS A 124 0.16 3.19 -19.05
N GLY A 125 -0.14 1.90 -19.17
CA GLY A 125 0.78 0.81 -18.89
C GLY A 125 0.67 0.20 -17.50
N PHE A 126 -0.37 0.55 -16.72
CA PHE A 126 -0.60 -0.05 -15.41
C PHE A 126 -1.46 -1.31 -15.59
N ALA A 127 -0.81 -2.47 -15.74
CA ALA A 127 -1.46 -3.72 -16.12
C ALA A 127 -2.14 -4.45 -14.96
N HIS A 128 -1.77 -4.14 -13.71
CA HIS A 128 -2.38 -4.75 -12.54
C HIS A 128 -2.38 -3.84 -11.31
N TYR A 129 -3.04 -4.29 -10.26
CA TYR A 129 -3.09 -3.63 -8.95
C TYR A 129 -2.91 -4.61 -7.80
N HIS A 130 -2.38 -4.11 -6.68
CA HIS A 130 -2.36 -4.82 -5.40
C HIS A 130 -3.33 -4.19 -4.41
N MET A 131 -3.76 -5.03 -3.47
CA MET A 131 -4.63 -4.65 -2.37
C MET A 131 -3.81 -3.97 -1.28
N LEU A 132 -4.40 -2.96 -0.64
CA LEU A 132 -3.84 -2.34 0.56
C LEU A 132 -4.43 -3.03 1.78
N ILE A 133 -3.59 -3.62 2.63
CA ILE A 133 -4.01 -4.38 3.81
C ILE A 133 -3.72 -3.57 5.06
N ASN A 134 -4.74 -3.39 5.91
CA ASN A 134 -4.60 -2.68 7.17
C ASN A 134 -3.67 -3.45 8.11
N THR A 135 -2.59 -2.80 8.54
CA THR A 135 -1.57 -3.37 9.43
C THR A 135 -2.10 -3.87 10.78
N LYS A 136 -3.23 -3.32 11.26
CA LYS A 136 -3.83 -3.67 12.56
C LYS A 136 -4.95 -4.69 12.44
N THR A 137 -5.83 -4.54 11.43
CA THR A 137 -7.03 -5.38 11.30
C THR A 137 -6.88 -6.51 10.29
N GLY A 138 -5.87 -6.46 9.40
CA GLY A 138 -5.72 -7.39 8.28
C GLY A 138 -6.76 -7.20 7.17
N GLU A 139 -7.66 -6.22 7.30
CA GLU A 139 -8.72 -5.96 6.33
C GLU A 139 -8.19 -5.19 5.12
N ARG A 140 -8.82 -5.41 3.95
CA ARG A 140 -8.49 -4.65 2.74
C ARG A 140 -9.04 -3.22 2.84
N HIS A 141 -8.35 -2.25 2.23
CA HIS A 141 -8.85 -0.88 2.16
C HIS A 141 -10.19 -0.82 1.38
N PRO A 142 -11.23 -0.11 1.84
CA PRO A 142 -12.59 -0.23 1.30
C PRO A 142 -12.75 0.06 -0.19
N ASN A 143 -11.95 0.96 -0.76
CA ASN A 143 -12.06 1.33 -2.19
C ASN A 143 -10.77 1.75 -2.88
N ARG A 144 -9.60 1.53 -2.28
CA ARG A 144 -8.31 1.94 -2.86
C ARG A 144 -7.42 0.73 -3.07
N VAL A 145 -6.66 0.82 -4.15
CA VAL A 145 -5.64 -0.14 -4.56
C VAL A 145 -4.36 0.61 -4.87
N VAL A 146 -3.26 -0.12 -5.03
CA VAL A 146 -2.05 0.41 -5.66
C VAL A 146 -1.94 -0.15 -7.07
N TRP A 147 -2.01 0.72 -8.07
CA TRP A 147 -1.82 0.38 -9.48
C TRP A 147 -0.33 0.26 -9.77
N PHE A 148 0.08 -0.79 -10.48
CA PHE A 148 1.47 -1.02 -10.84
C PHE A 148 1.69 -1.03 -12.35
N LYS A 149 2.70 -0.28 -12.76
CA LYS A 149 3.28 -0.34 -14.11
C LYS A 149 4.68 -0.94 -13.99
N HIS A 150 4.84 -2.14 -14.52
CA HIS A 150 6.13 -2.83 -14.57
C HIS A 150 6.86 -2.44 -15.86
N VAL A 151 8.05 -1.87 -15.72
CA VAL A 151 8.92 -1.53 -16.86
C VAL A 151 10.18 -2.37 -16.77
N ALA A 152 10.26 -3.40 -17.60
CA ALA A 152 11.42 -4.26 -17.71
C ALA A 152 12.62 -3.45 -18.19
N VAL A 153 13.75 -3.55 -17.48
CA VAL A 153 14.96 -2.78 -17.82
C VAL A 153 15.83 -3.47 -18.87
N LYS A 154 15.55 -4.74 -19.16
CA LYS A 154 16.25 -5.61 -20.10
C LYS A 154 15.33 -6.75 -20.54
N ASP A 155 15.79 -7.54 -21.52
CA ASP A 155 15.16 -8.79 -21.91
C ASP A 155 15.58 -9.91 -20.93
N PHE A 156 14.64 -10.80 -20.59
CA PHE A 156 14.87 -11.99 -19.76
C PHE A 156 13.66 -12.93 -19.84
N THR A 157 13.80 -14.13 -19.33
CA THR A 157 12.70 -15.09 -19.17
C THR A 157 12.10 -14.94 -17.78
N PHE A 158 10.81 -14.61 -17.70
CA PHE A 158 10.07 -14.69 -16.45
C PHE A 158 9.59 -16.12 -16.28
N ASP A 159 10.08 -16.82 -15.25
CA ASP A 159 9.90 -18.27 -15.13
C ASP A 159 8.55 -18.68 -14.54
N GLY A 160 7.70 -17.72 -14.16
CA GLY A 160 6.42 -18.00 -13.49
C GLY A 160 6.59 -18.54 -12.07
N ALA A 161 7.78 -18.37 -11.47
CA ALA A 161 8.13 -19.01 -10.21
C ALA A 161 7.47 -18.37 -8.97
N GLY A 162 7.47 -19.15 -7.88
CA GLY A 162 7.02 -18.70 -6.56
C GLY A 162 5.51 -18.74 -6.34
N PRO A 163 4.97 -17.87 -5.46
CA PRO A 163 3.53 -17.82 -5.21
C PRO A 163 2.69 -17.42 -6.44
N LEU A 164 3.31 -16.93 -7.52
CA LEU A 164 2.64 -16.62 -8.78
C LEU A 164 2.37 -17.85 -9.67
N ALA A 165 3.02 -18.99 -9.41
CA ALA A 165 2.63 -20.27 -10.01
C ALA A 165 1.19 -20.65 -9.60
N PHE A 166 0.76 -20.30 -8.38
CA PHE A 166 -0.63 -20.46 -7.94
C PHE A 166 -1.61 -19.54 -8.68
N GLY A 167 -1.12 -18.46 -9.29
CA GLY A 167 -1.89 -17.53 -10.12
C GLY A 167 -1.99 -17.95 -11.59
N GLY A 168 -1.41 -19.08 -11.98
CA GLY A 168 -1.47 -19.61 -13.35
C GLY A 168 -0.60 -18.86 -14.36
N ILE A 169 0.45 -18.16 -13.91
CA ILE A 169 1.38 -17.50 -14.83
C ILE A 169 2.41 -18.52 -15.31
N GLU A 170 2.29 -18.90 -16.58
CA GLU A 170 3.29 -19.70 -17.27
C GLU A 170 4.55 -18.88 -17.56
N ALA A 171 5.68 -19.55 -17.77
CA ALA A 171 6.91 -18.88 -18.14
C ALA A 171 6.78 -18.16 -19.50
N TYR A 172 7.36 -16.97 -19.62
CA TYR A 172 7.35 -16.21 -20.88
C TYR A 172 8.57 -15.30 -21.01
N SER A 173 8.94 -15.00 -22.25
CA SER A 173 9.96 -14.00 -22.54
C SER A 173 9.43 -12.59 -22.31
N VAL A 174 10.16 -11.83 -21.52
CA VAL A 174 9.96 -10.40 -21.26
C VAL A 174 10.91 -9.61 -22.17
N THR A 175 10.38 -8.58 -22.80
CA THR A 175 11.18 -7.61 -23.57
C THR A 175 11.27 -6.31 -22.79
N ALA A 176 12.40 -5.61 -22.89
CA ALA A 176 12.60 -4.30 -22.29
C ALA A 176 11.45 -3.33 -22.68
N GLY A 177 10.87 -2.67 -21.67
CA GLY A 177 9.67 -1.86 -21.83
C GLY A 177 8.54 -2.26 -20.88
N VAL A 178 7.33 -1.79 -21.17
CA VAL A 178 6.17 -2.06 -20.31
C VAL A 178 5.74 -3.52 -20.45
N ASP A 179 5.69 -4.21 -19.32
CA ASP A 179 5.23 -5.59 -19.25
C ASP A 179 3.73 -5.65 -18.90
N TYR A 180 2.92 -5.92 -19.92
CA TYR A 180 1.47 -6.07 -19.77
C TYR A 180 1.04 -7.49 -19.37
N LYS A 181 1.97 -8.46 -19.36
CA LYS A 181 1.70 -9.87 -19.03
C LYS A 181 1.92 -10.19 -17.55
N MET A 182 2.56 -9.29 -16.81
CA MET A 182 2.73 -9.45 -15.37
C MET A 182 1.38 -9.38 -14.64
N THR A 183 0.89 -10.54 -14.19
CA THR A 183 -0.29 -10.70 -13.31
C THR A 183 -1.49 -9.81 -13.68
N PRO A 184 -1.90 -9.70 -14.95
CA PRO A 184 -2.88 -8.70 -15.36
C PRO A 184 -4.20 -8.93 -14.65
N ASN A 185 -4.63 -7.96 -13.85
CA ASN A 185 -5.90 -7.98 -13.14
C ASN A 185 -6.63 -6.63 -13.24
N TRP A 186 -6.18 -5.74 -14.13
CA TRP A 186 -6.73 -4.39 -14.27
C TRP A 186 -8.25 -4.40 -14.51
N ASP A 187 -8.75 -5.38 -15.24
CA ASP A 187 -10.15 -5.58 -15.61
C ASP A 187 -10.95 -6.36 -14.56
N THR A 188 -10.31 -6.91 -13.53
CA THR A 188 -10.96 -7.66 -12.46
C THR A 188 -11.51 -6.68 -11.40
N PRO A 189 -12.84 -6.64 -11.17
CA PRO A 189 -13.43 -5.75 -10.20
C PRO A 189 -12.88 -5.92 -8.78
N TYR A 190 -12.49 -4.80 -8.17
CA TYR A 190 -11.99 -4.82 -6.80
C TYR A 190 -13.11 -5.15 -5.80
N ASN A 191 -12.92 -6.22 -5.03
CA ASN A 191 -13.79 -6.59 -3.91
C ASN A 191 -13.05 -6.41 -2.56
N PRO A 192 -13.45 -5.44 -1.72
CA PRO A 192 -12.86 -5.26 -0.39
C PRO A 192 -13.27 -6.35 0.61
N ASN A 193 -14.37 -7.05 0.36
CA ASN A 193 -14.94 -8.09 1.23
C ASN A 193 -15.12 -9.40 0.43
N PRO A 194 -14.03 -10.07 0.04
CA PRO A 194 -14.16 -11.39 -0.57
C PRO A 194 -14.83 -12.34 0.43
N VAL A 195 -15.81 -13.13 -0.05
CA VAL A 195 -16.28 -14.28 0.73
C VAL A 195 -15.08 -15.22 0.84
N GLN A 196 -14.66 -15.53 2.06
CA GLN A 196 -13.56 -16.46 2.33
C GLN A 196 -13.98 -17.89 2.05
#